data_AF-A0A2U2N045-F1
#
_entry.id   AF-A0A2U2N045-F1
#
_cell.length_a   1.000
_cell.length_b   1.000
_cell.length_c   1.000
_cell.angle_alpha   90.00
_cell.angle_beta   90.00
_cell.angle_gamma   90.00
#
_symmetry.space_group_name_H-M   'P 1'
#
loop_
_entity.id
_entity.type
_entity.pdbx_description
1 polymer ?
#
loop_
_entity_poly.entity_id
_entity_poly.type
_entity_poly.pdbx_seq_one_letter_code
_entity_poly.pdbx_strand_id
1 'polypeptide(L)'
;MLRLLATLALALLLAGCASNEPVDDDAAAAELYESATAAIERGDWTTATQELEALQAQYPFGAYATQAQLDIIYVYYRAGETESAVAAAERFRRINPRHPAVPYSWYMEGVAQQEAGQDTLTRWFGIERSARDPVPLERAYQALRTLVERFPDSDYRSDAEARMAVIFDQLASYELSVAEFYAARQAWVAAARRSIHVLDNYPRTVAIPGALDVLETAYRALELQDLAASVARVRQLDLPTSGRFEAPARDGIPELPDPPESDDGESVPLPGQDQPQPAPPAPRPPGPGGPSPIPGPGPGV
;
A
#
# COMPACT_ATOMS: atom_id res chain seq x y z
N MET A 1 15.93 67.05 6.37
CA MET A 1 15.68 66.03 5.33
C MET A 1 15.99 64.62 5.81
N LEU A 2 17.17 64.34 6.39
CA LEU A 2 17.54 62.98 6.84
C LEU A 2 16.59 62.36 7.90
N ARG A 3 16.05 63.17 8.83
CA ARG A 3 15.08 62.72 9.84
C ARG A 3 13.69 62.39 9.27
N LEU A 4 13.30 63.02 8.16
CA LEU A 4 12.03 62.75 7.46
C LEU A 4 12.13 61.46 6.62
N LEU A 5 13.30 61.21 6.02
CA LEU A 5 13.57 59.95 5.31
C LEU A 5 13.64 58.73 6.25
N ALA A 6 14.24 58.89 7.44
CA ALA A 6 14.33 57.81 8.43
C ALA A 6 12.96 57.42 9.02
N THR A 7 12.07 58.39 9.22
CA THR A 7 10.70 58.14 9.73
C THR A 7 9.80 57.50 8.66
N LEU A 8 9.95 57.90 7.40
CA LEU A 8 9.22 57.28 6.28
C LEU A 8 9.69 55.83 6.02
N ALA A 9 11.00 55.56 6.11
CA ALA A 9 11.54 54.21 5.96
C ALA A 9 11.08 53.28 7.09
N LEU A 10 11.01 53.78 8.33
CA LEU A 10 10.49 53.02 9.46
C LEU A 10 8.98 52.77 9.31
N ALA A 11 8.20 53.74 8.83
CA ALA A 11 6.77 53.55 8.56
C ALA A 11 6.51 52.52 7.45
N LEU A 12 7.34 52.48 6.40
CA LEU A 12 7.26 51.44 5.35
C LEU A 12 7.61 50.04 5.88
N LEU A 13 8.56 49.93 6.81
CA LEU A 13 8.92 48.66 7.45
C LEU A 13 7.79 48.13 8.37
N LEU A 14 6.99 48.99 8.98
CA LEU A 14 5.82 48.58 9.78
C LEU A 14 4.58 48.25 8.92
N ALA A 15 4.48 48.78 7.70
CA ALA A 15 3.35 48.50 6.79
C ALA A 15 3.40 47.08 6.17
N GLY A 16 4.54 46.38 6.26
CA GLY A 16 4.72 45.02 5.73
C GLY A 16 4.19 43.89 6.62
N CYS A 17 3.71 44.17 7.83
CA CYS A 17 3.20 43.16 8.78
C CYS A 17 1.67 43.21 8.98
N ALA A 18 0.94 43.97 8.17
CA ALA A 18 -0.50 44.22 8.36
C ALA A 18 -1.42 43.51 7.34
N SER A 19 -0.90 42.66 6.47
CA SER A 19 -1.71 41.84 5.54
C SER A 19 -1.75 40.39 6.00
N ASN A 20 -2.40 40.12 7.13
CA ASN A 20 -2.98 38.80 7.39
C ASN A 20 -4.44 38.88 6.93
N GLU A 21 -4.67 38.65 5.64
CA GLU A 21 -5.97 38.11 5.26
C GLU A 21 -6.13 36.77 6.01
N PRO A 22 -7.25 36.52 6.68
CA PRO A 22 -7.54 35.18 7.18
C PRO A 22 -7.62 34.29 5.94
N VAL A 23 -6.57 33.52 5.69
CA VAL A 23 -6.65 32.39 4.78
C VAL A 23 -7.72 31.51 5.37
N ASP A 24 -8.73 31.19 4.57
CA ASP A 24 -9.74 30.22 4.95
C ASP A 24 -9.01 28.87 5.05
N ASP A 25 -8.73 28.43 6.28
CA ASP A 25 -7.94 27.23 6.58
C ASP A 25 -8.50 26.00 5.83
N ASP A 26 -9.82 25.97 5.60
CA ASP A 26 -10.48 24.91 4.85
C ASP A 26 -10.20 24.97 3.35
N ALA A 27 -10.12 26.16 2.75
CA ALA A 27 -9.81 26.32 1.32
C ALA A 27 -8.35 25.94 1.01
N ALA A 28 -7.42 26.30 1.89
CA ALA A 28 -6.02 25.92 1.75
C ALA A 28 -5.79 24.42 1.95
N ALA A 29 -6.50 23.80 2.90
CA ALA A 29 -6.50 22.35 3.06
C ALA A 29 -7.07 21.64 1.82
N ALA A 30 -8.13 22.18 1.23
CA ALA A 30 -8.73 21.63 0.00
C ALA A 30 -7.77 21.71 -1.19
N GLU A 31 -7.06 22.83 -1.38
CA GLU A 31 -6.08 22.99 -2.46
C GLU A 31 -4.94 21.97 -2.36
N LEU A 32 -4.40 21.74 -1.15
CA LEU A 32 -3.40 20.69 -0.91
C LEU A 32 -3.94 19.30 -1.25
N TYR A 33 -5.18 19.01 -0.85
CA TYR A 33 -5.79 17.71 -1.09
C TYR A 33 -6.08 17.46 -2.58
N GLU A 34 -6.55 18.48 -3.30
CA GLU A 34 -6.74 18.45 -4.75
C GLU A 34 -5.43 18.25 -5.48
N SER A 35 -4.37 18.98 -5.09
CA SER A 35 -3.02 18.83 -5.66
C SER A 35 -2.50 17.40 -5.46
N ALA A 36 -2.64 16.87 -4.24
CA ALA A 36 -2.27 15.49 -3.92
C ALA A 36 -3.04 14.47 -4.78
N THR A 37 -4.36 14.60 -4.87
CA THR A 37 -5.23 13.69 -5.65
C THR A 37 -4.85 13.71 -7.12
N ALA A 38 -4.66 14.90 -7.70
CA ALA A 38 -4.25 15.04 -9.09
C ALA A 38 -2.84 14.46 -9.35
N ALA A 39 -1.95 14.51 -8.36
CA ALA A 39 -0.64 13.87 -8.42
C ALA A 39 -0.76 12.33 -8.35
N ILE A 40 -1.63 11.78 -7.49
CA ILE A 40 -1.96 10.35 -7.40
C ILE A 40 -2.47 9.83 -8.74
N GLU A 41 -3.43 10.51 -9.36
CA GLU A 41 -4.01 10.13 -10.66
C GLU A 41 -2.98 10.06 -11.80
N ARG A 42 -1.96 10.93 -11.75
CA ARG A 42 -0.86 10.96 -12.73
C ARG A 42 0.30 10.02 -12.37
N GLY A 43 0.25 9.37 -11.22
CA GLY A 43 1.32 8.53 -10.69
C GLY A 43 2.56 9.29 -10.22
N ASP A 44 2.43 10.59 -9.91
CA ASP A 44 3.50 11.40 -9.34
C ASP A 44 3.50 11.25 -7.81
N TRP A 45 4.05 10.13 -7.35
CA TRP A 45 4.09 9.79 -5.93
C TRP A 45 4.91 10.77 -5.10
N THR A 46 5.93 11.41 -5.70
CA THR A 46 6.78 12.38 -4.99
C THR A 46 5.97 13.61 -4.59
N THR A 47 5.24 14.17 -5.57
CA THR A 47 4.38 15.34 -5.32
C THR A 47 3.23 14.95 -4.38
N ALA A 48 2.58 13.81 -4.60
CA ALA A 48 1.50 13.34 -3.74
C ALA A 48 1.94 13.20 -2.26
N THR A 49 3.12 12.62 -2.00
CA THR A 49 3.67 12.52 -0.64
C THR A 49 3.85 13.89 -0.02
N GLN A 50 4.49 14.82 -0.73
CA GLN A 50 4.78 16.16 -0.21
C GLN A 50 3.50 16.93 0.16
N GLU A 51 2.49 16.89 -0.71
CA GLU A 51 1.22 17.58 -0.49
C GLU A 51 0.42 16.95 0.67
N LEU A 52 0.38 15.61 0.76
CA LEU A 52 -0.28 14.92 1.87
C LEU A 52 0.43 15.13 3.22
N GLU A 53 1.76 15.13 3.24
CA GLU A 53 2.54 15.46 4.46
C GLU A 53 2.31 16.90 4.88
N ALA A 54 2.30 17.83 3.93
CA ALA A 54 2.01 19.24 4.17
C ALA A 54 0.60 19.44 4.73
N LEU A 55 -0.39 18.72 4.19
CA LEU A 55 -1.78 18.73 4.68
C LEU A 55 -1.86 18.19 6.11
N GLN A 56 -1.25 17.04 6.41
CA GLN A 56 -1.26 16.47 7.76
C GLN A 56 -0.55 17.35 8.80
N ALA A 57 0.52 18.04 8.39
CA ALA A 57 1.28 18.91 9.28
C ALA A 57 0.55 20.23 9.59
N GLN A 58 -0.10 20.82 8.58
CA GLN A 58 -0.76 22.12 8.70
C GLN A 58 -2.21 21.99 9.19
N TYR A 59 -2.92 20.95 8.77
CA TYR A 59 -4.36 20.77 8.98
C TYR A 59 -4.70 19.39 9.60
N PRO A 60 -4.15 19.03 10.77
CA PRO A 60 -4.28 17.69 11.37
C PRO A 60 -5.71 17.30 11.80
N PHE A 61 -6.63 18.27 11.85
CA PHE A 61 -8.04 18.07 12.23
C PHE A 61 -9.02 18.65 11.19
N GLY A 62 -8.53 18.99 9.99
CA GLY A 62 -9.36 19.54 8.92
C GLY A 62 -10.23 18.48 8.25
N ALA A 63 -11.14 18.93 7.37
CA ALA A 63 -12.11 18.07 6.70
C ALA A 63 -11.47 16.89 5.92
N TYR A 64 -10.27 17.12 5.37
CA TYR A 64 -9.51 16.12 4.60
C TYR A 64 -8.50 15.32 5.44
N ALA A 65 -8.41 15.55 6.75
CA ALA A 65 -7.34 15.00 7.58
C ALA A 65 -7.38 13.47 7.63
N THR A 66 -8.57 12.86 7.82
CA THR A 66 -8.72 11.40 7.87
C THR A 66 -8.39 10.77 6.52
N GLN A 67 -8.93 11.31 5.43
CA GLN A 67 -8.68 10.83 4.08
C GLN A 67 -7.20 10.92 3.71
N ALA A 68 -6.55 12.05 4.01
CA ALA A 68 -5.12 12.21 3.78
C ALA A 68 -4.26 11.20 4.56
N GLN A 69 -4.72 10.73 5.74
CA GLN A 69 -4.05 9.65 6.47
C GLN A 69 -4.20 8.28 5.79
N LEU A 70 -5.30 8.04 5.07
CA LEU A 70 -5.51 6.82 4.30
C LEU A 70 -4.71 6.84 3.00
N ASP A 71 -4.77 7.97 2.29
CA ASP A 71 -4.11 8.17 1.00
C ASP A 71 -2.59 8.10 1.15
N ILE A 72 -2.02 8.68 2.22
CA ILE A 72 -0.57 8.66 2.39
C ILE A 72 -0.02 7.24 2.58
N ILE A 73 -0.79 6.32 3.16
CA ILE A 73 -0.40 4.90 3.29
C ILE A 73 -0.21 4.29 1.90
N TYR A 74 -1.16 4.55 1.00
CA TYR A 74 -1.11 4.09 -0.38
C TYR A 74 0.04 4.74 -1.15
N VAL A 75 0.18 6.07 -1.04
CA VAL A 75 1.21 6.81 -1.75
C VAL A 75 2.61 6.38 -1.33
N TYR A 76 2.88 6.23 -0.03
CA TYR A 76 4.17 5.69 0.43
C TYR A 76 4.43 4.30 -0.14
N TYR A 77 3.44 3.42 -0.16
CA TYR A 77 3.59 2.09 -0.73
C TYR A 77 3.91 2.16 -2.24
N ARG A 78 3.17 2.97 -3.01
CA ARG A 78 3.38 3.15 -4.45
C ARG A 78 4.72 3.82 -4.78
N ALA A 79 5.24 4.67 -3.89
CA ALA A 79 6.57 5.26 -3.97
C ALA A 79 7.70 4.25 -3.66
N GLY A 80 7.37 3.04 -3.19
CA GLY A 80 8.34 2.04 -2.73
C GLY A 80 8.86 2.29 -1.30
N GLU A 81 8.29 3.27 -0.60
CA GLU A 81 8.62 3.62 0.79
C GLU A 81 7.84 2.74 1.78
N THR A 82 8.10 1.43 1.72
CA THR A 82 7.37 0.42 2.51
C THR A 82 7.44 0.67 4.03
N GLU A 83 8.58 1.15 4.56
CA GLU A 83 8.70 1.51 5.98
C GLU A 83 7.80 2.69 6.37
N SER A 84 7.74 3.72 5.51
CA SER A 84 6.84 4.87 5.69
C SER A 84 5.37 4.44 5.64
N ALA A 85 5.01 3.56 4.70
CA ALA A 85 3.65 3.01 4.57
C ALA A 85 3.22 2.23 5.82
N VAL A 86 4.11 1.39 6.36
CA VAL A 86 3.89 0.68 7.63
C VAL A 86 3.63 1.68 8.74
N ALA A 87 4.53 2.65 8.94
CA ALA A 87 4.43 3.63 10.01
C ALA A 87 3.14 4.48 9.92
N ALA A 88 2.73 4.84 8.70
CA ALA A 88 1.47 5.56 8.45
C ALA A 88 0.26 4.70 8.81
N ALA A 89 0.25 3.41 8.43
CA ALA A 89 -0.81 2.48 8.80
C ALA A 89 -0.94 2.31 10.31
N GLU A 90 0.18 2.15 11.04
CA GLU A 90 0.15 2.07 12.50
C GLU A 90 -0.38 3.32 13.17
N ARG A 91 0.02 4.48 12.63
CA ARG A 91 -0.44 5.77 13.11
C ARG A 91 -1.94 5.91 12.91
N PHE A 92 -2.46 5.57 11.73
CA PHE A 92 -3.87 5.65 11.40
C PHE A 92 -4.73 4.85 12.39
N ARG A 93 -4.44 3.55 12.57
CA ARG A 93 -5.23 2.70 13.50
C ARG A 93 -5.07 3.09 14.97
N ARG A 94 -3.95 3.73 15.35
CA ARG A 94 -3.73 4.24 16.71
C ARG A 94 -4.56 5.50 16.98
N ILE A 95 -4.66 6.39 16.00
CA ILE A 95 -5.44 7.65 16.11
C ILE A 95 -6.94 7.37 15.91
N ASN A 96 -7.29 6.45 15.01
CA ASN A 96 -8.65 6.17 14.57
C ASN A 96 -9.09 4.72 14.86
N PRO A 97 -9.06 4.24 16.12
CA PRO A 97 -9.24 2.82 16.44
C PRO A 97 -10.64 2.25 16.14
N ARG A 98 -11.62 3.11 15.90
CA ARG A 98 -13.02 2.73 15.61
C ARG A 98 -13.45 3.05 14.17
N HIS A 99 -12.55 3.56 13.34
CA HIS A 99 -12.87 3.98 11.98
C HIS A 99 -13.11 2.77 11.07
N PRO A 100 -14.08 2.83 10.12
CA PRO A 100 -14.38 1.72 9.21
C PRO A 100 -13.18 1.23 8.40
N ALA A 101 -12.24 2.11 8.07
CA ALA A 101 -10.99 1.79 7.35
C ALA A 101 -9.85 1.21 8.20
N VAL A 102 -10.06 0.87 9.48
CA VAL A 102 -9.04 0.13 10.27
C VAL A 102 -8.60 -1.19 9.59
N PRO A 103 -9.49 -2.00 8.97
CA PRO A 103 -9.08 -3.19 8.22
C PRO A 103 -8.11 -2.88 7.07
N TYR A 104 -8.31 -1.76 6.36
CA TYR A 104 -7.41 -1.30 5.31
C TYR A 104 -5.99 -1.03 5.84
N SER A 105 -5.87 -0.42 7.03
CA SER A 105 -4.54 -0.19 7.62
C SER A 105 -3.78 -1.50 7.95
N TRP A 106 -4.46 -2.53 8.45
CA TRP A 106 -3.84 -3.85 8.69
C TRP A 106 -3.46 -4.55 7.39
N TYR A 107 -4.32 -4.44 6.37
CA TYR A 107 -4.05 -4.95 5.04
C TYR A 107 -2.79 -4.31 4.47
N MET A 108 -2.73 -2.98 4.43
CA MET A 108 -1.60 -2.23 3.87
C MET A 108 -0.29 -2.45 4.63
N GLU A 109 -0.32 -2.56 5.96
CA GLU A 109 0.86 -2.97 6.72
C GLU A 109 1.36 -4.35 6.28
N GLY A 110 0.45 -5.32 6.15
CA GLY A 110 0.77 -6.66 5.69
C GLY A 110 1.41 -6.68 4.30
N VAL A 111 0.82 -5.93 3.36
CA VAL A 111 1.32 -5.80 1.99
C VAL A 111 2.69 -5.12 1.95
N ALA A 112 2.86 -4.00 2.64
CA ALA A 112 4.12 -3.25 2.67
C ALA A 112 5.25 -4.07 3.32
N GLN A 113 4.99 -4.77 4.43
CA GLN A 113 5.96 -5.67 5.07
C GLN A 113 6.34 -6.85 4.16
N GLN A 114 5.35 -7.41 3.45
CA GLN A 114 5.57 -8.50 2.50
C GLN A 114 6.47 -8.05 1.33
N GLU A 115 6.33 -6.82 0.86
CA GLU A 115 7.16 -6.25 -0.20
C GLU A 115 8.55 -5.84 0.28
N ALA A 116 8.68 -5.31 1.50
CA ALA A 116 9.98 -5.05 2.13
C ALA A 116 10.84 -6.32 2.22
N GLY A 117 10.22 -7.48 2.44
CA GLY A 117 10.88 -8.79 2.37
C GLY A 117 11.26 -9.26 0.95
N GLN A 118 10.75 -8.59 -0.10
CA GLN A 118 10.86 -8.95 -1.51
C GLN A 118 11.60 -7.89 -2.32
N ASP A 119 12.83 -7.58 -1.91
CA ASP A 119 13.65 -6.58 -2.61
C ASP A 119 13.75 -6.86 -4.13
N THR A 120 13.37 -5.86 -4.94
CA THR A 120 13.13 -5.95 -6.39
C THR A 120 14.37 -6.33 -7.21
N LEU A 121 15.57 -6.07 -6.70
CA LEU A 121 16.84 -6.47 -7.32
C LEU A 121 17.05 -7.99 -7.34
N THR A 122 16.54 -8.71 -6.34
CA THR A 122 16.64 -10.19 -6.25
C THR A 122 15.84 -10.88 -7.37
N ARG A 123 14.80 -10.22 -7.89
CA ARG A 123 13.96 -10.69 -9.01
C ARG A 123 14.75 -10.83 -10.30
N TRP A 124 15.82 -10.05 -10.49
CA TRP A 124 16.58 -10.03 -11.74
C TRP A 124 17.80 -10.94 -11.75
N PHE A 125 18.38 -11.21 -10.58
CA PHE A 125 19.64 -11.96 -10.46
C PHE A 125 19.50 -13.42 -10.02
N GLY A 126 18.27 -13.92 -9.80
CA GLY A 126 18.04 -15.33 -9.45
C GLY A 126 18.74 -15.77 -8.15
N ILE A 127 19.06 -14.83 -7.26
CA ILE A 127 19.70 -15.13 -5.98
C ILE A 127 18.65 -15.82 -5.08
N GLU A 128 19.03 -16.99 -4.54
CA GLU A 128 18.19 -17.82 -3.69
C GLU A 128 17.59 -16.99 -2.53
N ARG A 129 16.27 -16.83 -2.54
CA ARG A 129 15.53 -15.92 -1.65
C ARG A 129 15.50 -16.41 -0.20
N SER A 130 15.86 -17.67 0.02
CA SER A 130 15.73 -18.40 1.26
C SER A 130 16.81 -18.07 2.30
N ALA A 131 17.73 -17.13 2.04
CA ALA A 131 18.79 -16.73 2.97
C ALA A 131 18.60 -15.33 3.60
N ARG A 132 17.48 -14.63 3.30
CA ARG A 132 17.23 -13.25 3.76
C ARG A 132 16.42 -13.21 5.06
N ASP A 133 16.49 -12.09 5.77
CA ASP A 133 15.79 -11.89 7.06
C ASP A 133 14.29 -12.21 6.95
N PRO A 134 13.77 -13.21 7.69
CA PRO A 134 12.35 -13.58 7.65
C PRO A 134 11.47 -12.60 8.43
N VAL A 135 12.04 -11.69 9.23
CA VAL A 135 11.28 -10.81 10.13
C VAL A 135 10.19 -9.98 9.43
N PRO A 136 10.45 -9.34 8.26
CA PRO A 136 9.38 -8.63 7.54
C PRO A 136 8.24 -9.55 7.10
N LEU A 137 8.55 -10.78 6.68
CA LEU A 137 7.52 -11.77 6.30
C LEU A 137 6.72 -12.25 7.51
N GLU A 138 7.36 -12.47 8.65
CA GLU A 138 6.67 -12.80 9.90
C GLU A 138 5.70 -11.67 10.32
N ARG A 139 6.15 -10.42 10.24
CA ARG A 139 5.31 -9.24 10.54
C ARG A 139 4.16 -9.10 9.55
N ALA A 140 4.43 -9.31 8.26
CA ALA A 140 3.40 -9.32 7.23
C ALA A 140 2.31 -10.35 7.53
N TYR A 141 2.72 -11.58 7.86
CA TYR A 141 1.79 -12.65 8.21
C TYR A 141 0.95 -12.29 9.44
N GLN A 142 1.56 -11.71 10.48
CA GLN A 142 0.86 -11.29 11.70
C GLN A 142 -0.17 -10.18 11.45
N ALA A 143 0.17 -9.17 10.63
CA ALA A 143 -0.74 -8.10 10.27
C ALA A 143 -1.96 -8.63 9.48
N LEU A 144 -1.72 -9.44 8.45
CA LEU A 144 -2.78 -10.05 7.64
C LEU A 144 -3.63 -11.05 8.45
N ARG A 145 -3.01 -11.82 9.34
CA ARG A 145 -3.74 -12.70 10.26
C ARG A 145 -4.67 -11.91 11.17
N THR A 146 -4.17 -10.79 11.72
CA THR A 146 -4.97 -9.90 12.57
C THR A 146 -6.18 -9.37 11.81
N LEU A 147 -6.00 -9.00 10.54
CA LEU A 147 -7.08 -8.60 9.66
C LEU A 147 -8.14 -9.71 9.51
N VAL A 148 -7.72 -10.91 9.13
CA VAL A 148 -8.63 -12.05 8.88
C VAL A 148 -9.37 -12.48 10.15
N GLU A 149 -8.69 -12.49 11.30
CA GLU A 149 -9.28 -12.93 12.58
C GLU A 149 -10.22 -11.89 13.20
N ARG A 150 -9.89 -10.60 13.08
CA ARG A 150 -10.64 -9.52 13.74
C ARG A 150 -11.72 -8.90 12.86
N PHE A 151 -11.57 -8.97 11.55
CA PHE A 151 -12.48 -8.33 10.58
C PHE A 151 -12.92 -9.34 9.51
N PRO A 152 -13.70 -10.38 9.90
CA PRO A 152 -14.10 -11.46 9.00
C PRO A 152 -15.00 -11.01 7.84
N ASP A 153 -15.64 -9.85 7.94
CA ASP A 153 -16.51 -9.28 6.90
C ASP A 153 -15.79 -8.24 6.03
N SER A 154 -14.48 -8.05 6.21
CA SER A 154 -13.69 -7.10 5.42
C SER A 154 -13.54 -7.53 3.96
N ASP A 155 -13.68 -6.59 3.02
CA ASP A 155 -13.45 -6.83 1.59
C ASP A 155 -12.02 -7.30 1.29
N TYR A 156 -11.06 -6.92 2.14
CA TYR A 156 -9.65 -7.30 2.02
C TYR A 156 -9.34 -8.72 2.49
N ARG A 157 -10.31 -9.42 3.11
CA ARG A 157 -10.08 -10.74 3.74
C ARG A 157 -9.59 -11.79 2.75
N SER A 158 -10.26 -11.91 1.60
CA SER A 158 -9.93 -12.96 0.62
C SER A 158 -8.51 -12.81 0.09
N ASP A 159 -8.08 -11.58 -0.17
CA ASP A 159 -6.71 -11.32 -0.63
C ASP A 159 -5.68 -11.52 0.49
N ALA A 160 -6.00 -11.08 1.72
CA ALA A 160 -5.16 -11.31 2.88
C ALA A 160 -4.90 -12.82 3.11
N GLU A 161 -5.92 -13.67 3.00
CA GLU A 161 -5.77 -15.12 3.09
C GLU A 161 -4.84 -15.69 1.99
N ALA A 162 -4.99 -15.23 0.75
CA ALA A 162 -4.14 -15.65 -0.35
C ALA A 162 -2.67 -15.25 -0.12
N ARG A 163 -2.43 -14.01 0.31
CA ARG A 163 -1.10 -13.50 0.66
C ARG A 163 -0.49 -14.23 1.85
N MET A 164 -1.28 -14.51 2.89
CA MET A 164 -0.83 -15.29 4.04
C MET A 164 -0.32 -16.67 3.61
N ALA A 165 -1.01 -17.35 2.69
CA ALA A 165 -0.55 -18.64 2.18
C ALA A 165 0.79 -18.53 1.43
N VAL A 166 0.97 -17.48 0.61
CA VAL A 166 2.25 -17.20 -0.07
C VAL A 166 3.37 -16.97 0.94
N ILE A 167 3.12 -16.14 1.96
CA ILE A 167 4.11 -15.81 3.01
C ILE A 167 4.45 -17.08 3.81
N PHE A 168 3.45 -17.89 4.14
CA PHE A 168 3.63 -19.13 4.89
C PHE A 168 4.56 -20.12 4.18
N ASP A 169 4.41 -20.25 2.86
CA ASP A 169 5.29 -21.11 2.05
C ASP A 169 6.71 -20.53 1.93
N GLN A 170 6.85 -19.19 1.86
CA GLN A 170 8.16 -18.51 1.85
C GLN A 170 8.91 -18.71 3.17
N LEU A 171 8.24 -18.59 4.31
CA LEU A 171 8.83 -18.83 5.62
C LEU A 171 9.26 -20.30 5.78
N ALA A 172 8.45 -21.25 5.31
CA ALA A 172 8.82 -22.67 5.32
C ALA A 172 10.05 -22.96 4.46
N SER A 173 10.14 -22.32 3.28
CA SER A 173 11.28 -22.44 2.37
C SER A 173 12.57 -21.84 2.94
N TYR A 174 12.45 -20.73 3.69
CA TYR A 174 13.57 -20.16 4.45
C TYR A 174 14.08 -21.15 5.51
N GLU A 175 13.18 -21.73 6.31
CA GLU A 175 13.58 -22.67 7.36
C GLU A 175 14.24 -23.94 6.79
N LEU A 176 13.73 -24.43 5.64
CA LEU A 176 14.34 -25.55 4.92
C LEU A 176 15.75 -25.23 4.42
N SER A 177 15.99 -24.05 3.83
CA SER A 177 17.32 -23.69 3.34
C SER A 177 18.35 -23.64 4.48
N VAL A 178 17.93 -23.22 5.67
CA VAL A 178 18.79 -23.21 6.86
C VAL A 178 19.08 -24.64 7.32
N ALA A 179 18.10 -25.54 7.24
CA ALA A 179 18.31 -26.97 7.50
C ALA A 179 19.34 -27.57 6.52
N GLU A 180 19.20 -27.29 5.22
CA GLU A 180 20.12 -27.70 4.17
C GLU A 180 21.53 -27.11 4.36
N PHE A 181 21.62 -25.83 4.76
CA PHE A 181 22.88 -25.16 5.06
C PHE A 181 23.66 -25.87 6.18
N TYR A 182 22.97 -26.29 7.24
CA TYR A 182 23.56 -27.07 8.34
C TYR A 182 23.92 -28.49 7.91
N ALA A 183 23.08 -29.14 7.11
CA ALA A 183 23.34 -30.48 6.58
C ALA A 183 24.60 -30.50 5.69
N ALA A 184 24.77 -29.50 4.81
CA ALA A 184 25.96 -29.34 3.97
C ALA A 184 27.26 -29.20 4.78
N ARG A 185 27.17 -28.75 6.04
CA ARG A 185 28.29 -28.62 6.99
C ARG A 185 28.38 -29.78 7.97
N GLN A 186 27.60 -30.83 7.75
CA GLN A 186 27.53 -32.01 8.61
C GLN A 186 27.13 -31.68 10.06
N ALA A 187 26.46 -30.55 10.28
CA ALA A 187 25.92 -30.14 11.57
C ALA A 187 24.56 -30.82 11.80
N TRP A 188 24.56 -32.15 11.90
CA TRP A 188 23.35 -32.99 11.80
C TRP A 188 22.30 -32.71 12.88
N VAL A 189 22.71 -32.39 14.12
CA VAL A 189 21.77 -32.01 15.19
C VAL A 189 21.04 -30.71 14.85
N ALA A 190 21.74 -29.72 14.28
CA ALA A 190 21.14 -28.45 13.89
C ALA A 190 20.22 -28.63 12.67
N ALA A 191 20.67 -29.39 11.67
CA ALA A 191 19.86 -29.73 10.50
C ALA A 191 18.56 -30.42 10.90
N ALA A 192 18.64 -31.46 11.76
CA ALA A 192 17.46 -32.16 12.27
C ALA A 192 16.50 -31.22 13.02
N ARG A 193 17.00 -30.33 13.88
CA ARG A 193 16.16 -29.36 14.61
C ARG A 193 15.43 -28.40 13.67
N ARG A 194 16.09 -27.90 12.62
CA ARG A 194 15.46 -27.02 11.63
C ARG A 194 14.44 -27.77 10.79
N SER A 195 14.73 -28.99 10.35
CA SER A 195 13.75 -29.82 9.66
C SER A 195 12.51 -30.11 10.50
N ILE A 196 12.67 -30.47 11.79
CA ILE A 196 11.55 -30.67 12.70
C ILE A 196 10.72 -29.38 12.83
N HIS A 197 11.39 -28.23 12.95
CA HIS A 197 10.70 -26.94 12.99
C HIS A 197 9.84 -26.71 11.73
N VAL A 198 10.33 -27.04 10.53
CA VAL A 198 9.52 -26.98 9.30
C VAL A 198 8.28 -27.88 9.40
N LEU A 199 8.45 -29.13 9.83
CA LEU A 199 7.37 -30.11 9.92
C LEU A 199 6.29 -29.70 10.94
N ASP A 200 6.70 -29.13 12.08
CA ASP A 200 5.79 -28.75 13.16
C ASP A 200 5.04 -27.43 12.89
N ASN A 201 5.71 -26.45 12.27
CA ASN A 201 5.20 -25.08 12.16
C ASN A 201 4.64 -24.74 10.77
N TYR A 202 5.04 -25.48 9.73
CA TYR A 202 4.67 -25.21 8.34
C TYR A 202 4.01 -26.40 7.64
N PRO A 203 2.95 -27.00 8.21
CA PRO A 203 2.28 -28.14 7.61
C PRO A 203 1.69 -27.78 6.23
N ARG A 204 1.74 -28.75 5.30
CA ARG A 204 1.18 -28.65 3.94
C ARG A 204 1.86 -27.62 3.02
N THR A 205 3.08 -27.19 3.33
CA THR A 205 3.92 -26.35 2.46
C THR A 205 4.76 -27.20 1.50
N VAL A 206 5.34 -26.57 0.46
CA VAL A 206 6.22 -27.27 -0.49
C VAL A 206 7.55 -27.69 0.14
N ALA A 207 7.89 -27.13 1.30
CA ALA A 207 9.11 -27.44 2.04
C ALA A 207 9.08 -28.80 2.77
N ILE A 208 7.89 -29.40 2.96
CA ILE A 208 7.73 -30.64 3.74
C ILE A 208 8.58 -31.81 3.20
N PRO A 209 8.56 -32.14 1.89
CA PRO A 209 9.37 -33.25 1.37
C PRO A 209 10.88 -33.02 1.60
N GLY A 210 11.38 -31.83 1.31
CA GLY A 210 12.79 -31.48 1.52
C GLY A 210 13.19 -31.54 3.00
N ALA A 211 12.32 -31.10 3.90
CA ALA A 211 12.56 -31.18 5.33
C ALA A 211 12.66 -32.63 5.82
N LEU A 212 11.79 -33.51 5.32
CA LEU A 212 11.85 -34.95 5.61
C LEU A 212 13.16 -35.58 5.09
N ASP A 213 13.62 -35.20 3.90
CA ASP A 213 14.87 -35.72 3.32
C ASP A 213 16.11 -35.30 4.14
N VAL A 214 16.17 -34.03 4.55
CA VAL A 214 17.24 -33.53 5.43
C VAL A 214 17.17 -34.21 6.80
N LEU A 215 15.97 -34.42 7.35
CA LEU A 215 15.79 -35.06 8.65
C LEU A 215 16.19 -36.54 8.63
N GLU A 216 15.79 -37.29 7.60
CA GLU A 216 16.20 -38.68 7.41
C GLU A 216 17.72 -38.78 7.33
N THR A 217 18.34 -37.93 6.51
CA THR A 217 19.80 -37.88 6.34
C THR A 217 20.51 -37.58 7.65
N ALA A 218 20.04 -36.58 8.39
CA ALA A 218 20.59 -36.22 9.69
C ALA A 218 20.48 -37.36 10.70
N TYR A 219 19.34 -38.04 10.80
CA TYR A 219 19.19 -39.19 11.70
C TYR A 219 20.09 -40.36 11.33
N ARG A 220 20.28 -40.65 10.04
CA ARG A 220 21.23 -41.69 9.60
C ARG A 220 22.66 -41.34 9.99
N ALA A 221 23.06 -40.08 9.79
CA ALA A 221 24.40 -39.61 10.14
C ALA A 221 24.66 -39.57 11.66
N LEU A 222 23.60 -39.49 12.47
CA LEU A 222 23.63 -39.58 13.93
C LEU A 222 23.47 -41.02 14.45
N GLU A 223 23.44 -42.03 13.57
CA GLU A 223 23.25 -43.45 13.90
C GLU A 223 21.88 -43.78 14.55
N LEU A 224 20.88 -42.92 14.36
CA LEU A 224 19.53 -43.06 14.88
C LEU A 224 18.61 -43.79 13.88
N GLN A 225 18.90 -45.06 13.60
CA GLN A 225 18.27 -45.81 12.50
C GLN A 225 16.75 -45.96 12.64
N ASP A 226 16.24 -46.16 13.87
CA ASP A 226 14.79 -46.30 14.10
C ASP A 226 14.02 -45.03 13.76
N LEU A 227 14.61 -43.86 14.06
CA LEU A 227 14.03 -42.56 13.72
C LEU A 227 14.12 -42.31 12.21
N ALA A 228 15.26 -42.58 11.58
CA ALA A 228 15.41 -42.48 10.13
C ALA A 228 14.40 -43.37 9.38
N ALA A 229 14.22 -44.62 9.81
CA ALA A 229 13.23 -45.52 9.25
C ALA A 229 11.81 -45.01 9.45
N SER A 230 11.52 -44.34 10.56
CA SER A 230 10.22 -43.73 10.83
C SER A 230 9.93 -42.55 9.90
N VAL A 231 10.92 -41.67 9.68
CA VAL A 231 10.82 -40.56 8.71
C VAL A 231 10.61 -41.10 7.29
N ALA A 232 11.36 -42.13 6.88
CA ALA A 232 11.20 -42.76 5.57
C ALA A 232 9.78 -43.34 5.36
N ARG A 233 9.16 -43.91 6.39
CA ARG A 233 7.76 -44.36 6.34
C ARG A 233 6.80 -43.19 6.17
N VAL A 234 7.01 -42.09 6.90
CA VAL A 234 6.19 -40.88 6.76
C VAL A 234 6.27 -40.30 5.36
N ARG A 235 7.46 -40.28 4.73
CA ARG A 235 7.64 -39.83 3.35
C ARG A 235 6.90 -40.72 2.32
N GLN A 236 6.76 -42.01 2.61
CA GLN A 236 6.06 -42.97 1.73
C GLN A 236 4.54 -42.94 1.90
N LEU A 237 4.02 -42.42 3.01
CA LEU A 237 2.62 -42.04 3.05
C LEU A 237 2.46 -41.00 1.95
N ASP A 238 1.52 -41.24 1.03
CA ASP A 238 1.13 -40.31 -0.02
C ASP A 238 0.54 -39.10 0.68
N LEU A 239 1.40 -38.24 1.24
CA LEU A 239 1.04 -37.05 1.97
C LEU A 239 0.26 -36.24 0.96
N PRO A 240 -1.07 -36.10 1.12
CA PRO A 240 -1.91 -35.56 0.07
C PRO A 240 -1.42 -34.16 -0.25
N THR A 241 -0.70 -34.07 -1.36
CA THR A 241 -0.46 -32.81 -2.07
C THR A 241 -1.79 -32.29 -2.61
N SER A 242 -2.85 -33.11 -2.56
CA SER A 242 -4.24 -32.77 -2.91
C SER A 242 -4.92 -31.78 -1.95
N GLY A 243 -4.20 -31.25 -0.96
CA GLY A 243 -4.58 -30.06 -0.18
C GLY A 243 -3.52 -28.97 -0.22
N ARG A 244 -2.58 -29.03 -1.19
CA ARG A 244 -1.65 -27.94 -1.49
C ARG A 244 -2.50 -26.72 -1.71
N PHE A 245 -2.36 -25.73 -0.83
CA PHE A 245 -2.74 -24.38 -1.19
C PHE A 245 -1.76 -24.03 -2.29
N GLU A 246 -2.16 -24.27 -3.53
CA GLU A 246 -1.44 -23.75 -4.68
C GLU A 246 -1.58 -22.24 -4.49
N ALA A 247 -0.55 -21.65 -3.87
CA ALA A 247 -0.42 -20.22 -3.80
C ALA A 247 -0.71 -19.74 -5.23
N PRO A 248 -1.73 -18.87 -5.44
CA PRO A 248 -2.03 -18.41 -6.78
C PRO A 248 -0.71 -17.97 -7.41
N ALA A 249 -0.51 -18.31 -8.69
CA ALA A 249 0.62 -17.77 -9.43
C ALA A 249 0.71 -16.27 -9.11
N ARG A 250 1.91 -15.74 -8.82
CA ARG A 250 2.06 -14.35 -8.33
C ARG A 250 1.41 -13.31 -9.26
N ASP A 251 1.18 -13.68 -10.52
CA ASP A 251 0.46 -12.92 -11.55
C ASP A 251 -1.06 -12.81 -11.29
N GLY A 252 -1.58 -13.44 -10.23
CA GLY A 252 -2.97 -13.40 -9.77
C GLY A 252 -3.16 -12.74 -8.40
N ILE A 253 -2.17 -12.01 -7.89
CA ILE A 253 -2.38 -11.11 -6.76
C ILE A 253 -3.26 -9.95 -7.28
N PRO A 254 -4.46 -9.73 -6.71
CA PRO A 254 -5.33 -8.60 -7.06
C PRO A 254 -4.56 -7.29 -7.06
N GLU A 255 -4.88 -6.41 -8.01
CA GLU A 255 -4.39 -5.03 -8.00
C GLU A 255 -4.69 -4.40 -6.64
N LEU A 256 -3.74 -3.63 -6.11
CA LEU A 256 -3.88 -3.02 -4.79
C LEU A 256 -5.18 -2.20 -4.79
N PRO A 257 -6.10 -2.45 -3.84
CA PRO A 257 -7.32 -1.66 -3.76
C PRO A 257 -6.96 -0.20 -3.51
N ASP A 258 -7.72 0.69 -4.15
CA ASP A 258 -7.64 2.12 -3.84
C ASP A 258 -7.99 2.34 -2.35
N PRO A 259 -7.46 3.41 -1.73
CA PRO A 259 -7.82 3.78 -0.37
C PRO A 259 -9.35 3.87 -0.25
N PRO A 260 -9.96 3.33 0.82
CA PRO A 260 -11.37 3.55 1.05
C PRO A 260 -11.61 5.05 1.27
N GLU A 261 -12.75 5.55 0.79
CA GLU A 261 -13.21 6.89 1.14
C GLU A 261 -13.55 6.92 2.65
N SER A 262 -13.13 7.98 3.35
CA SER A 262 -13.46 8.22 4.75
C SER A 262 -14.93 8.65 4.84
N ASP A 263 -15.79 7.74 5.28
CA ASP A 263 -17.23 7.97 5.49
C ASP A 263 -17.49 8.71 6.81
N ASP A 264 -16.74 9.78 7.08
CA ASP A 264 -16.86 10.61 8.29
C ASP A 264 -18.17 11.44 8.32
N GLY A 265 -19.11 11.18 7.40
CA GLY A 265 -20.37 11.88 7.24
C GLY A 265 -20.29 13.14 6.38
N GLU A 266 -19.11 13.47 5.87
CA GLU A 266 -18.83 14.56 4.94
C GLU A 266 -18.04 13.97 3.78
N SER A 267 -18.75 13.51 2.74
CA SER A 267 -18.16 13.48 1.41
C SER A 267 -17.84 14.94 1.08
N VAL A 268 -16.66 15.44 1.43
CA VAL A 268 -16.29 16.83 1.16
C VAL A 268 -16.04 16.91 -0.34
N PRO A 269 -16.99 17.47 -1.13
CA PRO A 269 -16.80 17.52 -2.56
C PRO A 269 -15.54 18.35 -2.84
N LEU A 270 -14.67 17.85 -3.72
CA LEU A 270 -13.52 18.61 -4.19
C LEU A 270 -14.05 19.96 -4.75
N PRO A 271 -13.49 21.10 -4.33
CA PRO A 271 -13.80 22.40 -4.90
C PRO A 271 -13.88 22.38 -6.44
N GLY A 272 -15.10 22.42 -6.98
CA GLY A 272 -15.36 22.44 -8.42
C GLY A 272 -16.17 21.28 -8.98
N GLN A 273 -16.50 20.25 -8.20
CA GLN A 273 -17.39 19.18 -8.67
C GLN A 273 -18.87 19.60 -8.73
N ASP A 274 -19.28 20.62 -7.94
CA ASP A 274 -20.65 21.14 -7.89
C ASP A 274 -20.82 22.55 -8.48
N GLN A 275 -19.78 23.11 -9.12
CA GLN A 275 -19.99 24.34 -9.89
C GLN A 275 -20.72 23.97 -11.19
N PRO A 276 -21.96 24.47 -11.44
CA PRO A 276 -22.58 24.27 -12.74
C PRO A 276 -21.62 24.79 -13.80
N GLN A 277 -21.26 23.94 -14.76
CA GLN A 277 -20.45 24.33 -15.91
C GLN A 277 -20.92 25.70 -16.40
N PRO A 278 -20.03 26.69 -16.58
CA PRO A 278 -20.44 27.97 -17.15
C PRO A 278 -21.15 27.66 -18.45
N ALA A 279 -22.41 28.09 -18.55
CA ALA A 279 -23.25 27.82 -19.70
C ALA A 279 -22.45 28.14 -20.98
N PRO A 280 -22.52 27.28 -22.02
CA PRO A 280 -21.82 27.55 -23.26
C PRO A 280 -22.16 28.98 -23.72
N PRO A 281 -21.16 29.75 -24.20
CA PRO A 281 -21.38 31.14 -24.56
C PRO A 281 -22.57 31.21 -25.51
N ALA A 282 -23.55 32.05 -25.15
CA ALA A 282 -24.75 32.22 -25.96
C ALA A 282 -24.36 32.45 -27.43
N PRO A 283 -25.06 31.83 -28.39
CA PRO A 283 -24.77 32.03 -29.81
C PRO A 283 -24.79 33.53 -30.09
N ARG A 284 -23.74 34.03 -30.74
CA ARG A 284 -23.63 35.45 -31.11
C ARG A 284 -24.94 35.87 -31.80
N PRO A 285 -25.53 37.03 -31.44
CA PRO A 285 -26.71 37.51 -32.15
C PRO A 285 -26.37 37.61 -33.65
N PRO A 286 -27.31 37.26 -34.54
CA PRO A 286 -27.09 37.42 -35.97
C PRO A 286 -26.71 38.88 -36.24
N GLY A 287 -25.59 39.07 -36.94
CA GLY A 287 -25.14 40.40 -37.35
C GLY A 287 -26.24 41.13 -38.13
N PRO A 288 -26.27 42.47 -38.11
CA PRO A 288 -27.29 43.24 -38.79
C PRO A 288 -27.33 42.85 -40.27
N GLY A 289 -28.49 42.36 -40.72
CA GLY A 289 -28.72 41.93 -42.08
C GLY A 289 -28.36 43.03 -43.07
N GLY A 290 -27.59 42.67 -44.10
CA GLY A 290 -27.31 43.55 -45.22
C GLY A 290 -28.59 44.00 -45.92
N PRO A 291 -28.58 45.15 -46.61
CA PRO A 291 -29.77 45.74 -47.21
C PRO A 291 -30.38 44.81 -48.26
N SER A 292 -31.71 44.64 -48.18
CA SER A 292 -32.51 43.83 -49.11
C SER A 292 -32.49 44.41 -50.54
N PRO A 293 -32.50 43.56 -51.58
CA PRO A 293 -32.57 44.03 -52.96
C PRO A 293 -33.96 44.56 -53.31
N ILE A 294 -33.99 45.64 -54.07
CA ILE A 294 -35.20 46.34 -54.56
C ILE A 294 -35.92 45.45 -55.59
N PRO A 295 -37.25 45.26 -55.50
CA PRO A 295 -38.00 44.50 -56.50
C PRO A 295 -38.19 45.31 -57.79
N GLY A 296 -37.83 44.71 -58.94
CA GLY A 296 -38.10 45.26 -60.26
C GLY A 296 -39.59 45.25 -60.61
N PRO A 297 -40.08 46.17 -61.45
CA PRO A 297 -41.50 46.24 -61.81
C PRO A 297 -41.87 45.12 -62.77
N GLY A 298 -42.93 44.38 -62.43
CA GLY A 298 -43.56 43.38 -63.29
C GLY A 298 -44.30 44.02 -64.49
N PRO A 299 -44.59 43.23 -65.53
CA PRO A 299 -45.06 43.74 -66.81
C PRO A 299 -46.55 44.09 -66.76
N GLY A 300 -46.88 45.30 -67.20
CA GLY A 300 -48.24 45.72 -67.55
C GLY A 300 -48.41 45.73 -69.07
N VAL A 301 -49.52 45.14 -69.49
CA VAL A 301 -50.23 45.09 -70.78
C VAL A 301 -49.86 46.15 -71.82
#